data_AF-W5PM05-F1
#
_entry.id   AF-W5PM05-F1
#
_cell.length_a   1.000
_cell.length_b   1.000
_cell.length_c   1.000
_cell.angle_alpha   90.00
_cell.angle_beta   90.00
_cell.angle_gamma   90.00
#
_symmetry.space_group_name_H-M   'P 1'
#
loop_
_entity.id
_entity.type
_entity.pdbx_description
1 polymer ?
#
loop_
_entity_poly.entity_id
_entity_poly.type
_entity_poly.pdbx_seq_one_letter_code
_entity_poly.pdbx_strand_id
1 'polypeptide(L)'
;MMMSDIAKDRTAHLLKKRGSVSSLSSHEFRRKEPHGRTKDSMSTVSYVDEPCQPEDASRLTVHMENTYQMGPTKHFPVVIVNHILKDVLTTYLQEEQYEPELCRQMTKTISEVIKAQVKDLMIPRYKLIVIVHIGQLTGQSILIGSRCLWDPKNDAFASFVFRNSSLFALANVYTVYFE
;
A
#
# COMPACT_ATOMS: atom_id res chain seq x y z
N MET A 1 34.67 -8.50 52.77
CA MET A 1 33.73 -8.85 53.87
C MET A 1 32.32 -8.58 53.34
N MET A 2 31.55 -9.65 53.10
CA MET A 2 30.11 -9.79 52.75
C MET A 2 29.66 -9.16 51.41
N MET A 3 29.32 -9.87 50.31
CA MET A 3 28.18 -10.79 50.00
C MET A 3 26.81 -10.13 50.27
N SER A 4 25.82 -10.06 49.37
CA SER A 4 25.26 -11.11 48.48
C SER A 4 24.16 -10.58 47.52
N ASP A 5 24.01 -11.27 46.37
CA ASP A 5 22.91 -11.24 45.39
C ASP A 5 21.54 -11.72 45.94
N ILE A 6 20.43 -11.20 45.40
CA ILE A 6 19.11 -11.88 45.38
C ILE A 6 18.38 -11.63 44.05
N ALA A 7 18.15 -12.73 43.33
CA ALA A 7 17.20 -12.89 42.22
C ALA A 7 15.88 -13.52 42.72
N LYS A 8 14.79 -13.39 41.93
CA LYS A 8 13.59 -14.25 41.84
C LYS A 8 12.64 -13.65 40.77
N ASP A 9 12.61 -14.14 39.53
CA ASP A 9 11.96 -15.34 38.99
C ASP A 9 10.43 -15.42 39.18
N ARG A 10 9.70 -15.42 38.05
CA ARG A 10 8.30 -15.88 37.90
C ARG A 10 8.12 -16.54 36.53
N THR A 11 8.46 -17.84 36.50
CA THR A 11 7.64 -18.97 36.01
C THR A 11 7.28 -19.08 34.52
N ALA A 12 7.74 -20.21 33.95
CA ALA A 12 7.45 -20.80 32.64
C ALA A 12 6.29 -21.82 32.64
N HIS A 13 5.75 -22.12 31.43
CA HIS A 13 5.14 -23.36 30.87
C HIS A 13 3.94 -22.97 29.97
N LEU A 14 3.69 -23.46 28.75
CA LEU A 14 3.83 -24.78 28.09
C LEU A 14 4.32 -24.57 26.62
N LEU A 15 5.34 -25.26 26.10
CA LEU A 15 5.33 -26.60 25.45
C LEU A 15 4.26 -26.76 24.34
N LYS A 16 4.51 -27.29 23.13
CA LYS A 16 5.68 -27.71 22.34
C LYS A 16 5.14 -28.32 21.02
N LYS A 17 5.88 -28.17 19.91
CA LYS A 17 5.93 -29.06 18.70
C LYS A 17 4.67 -29.13 17.82
N ARG A 18 4.73 -29.21 16.48
CA ARG A 18 5.63 -29.80 15.46
C ARG A 18 5.43 -28.94 14.18
N GLY A 19 6.41 -28.68 13.32
CA GLY A 19 7.06 -29.65 12.43
C GLY A 19 6.66 -29.35 10.97
N SER A 20 7.66 -28.96 10.16
CA SER A 20 7.62 -28.56 8.75
C SER A 20 7.00 -29.59 7.78
N VAL A 21 6.49 -29.18 6.61
CA VAL A 21 7.06 -29.39 5.25
C VAL A 21 6.09 -29.00 4.12
N SER A 22 6.69 -28.64 2.99
CA SER A 22 6.19 -28.28 1.65
C SER A 22 5.63 -29.41 0.78
N SER A 23 4.69 -29.09 -0.15
CA SER A 23 4.67 -29.46 -1.59
C SER A 23 3.28 -29.11 -2.20
N LEU A 24 3.14 -28.39 -3.33
CA LEU A 24 3.29 -28.73 -4.76
C LEU A 24 2.34 -29.83 -5.31
N SER A 25 1.42 -29.35 -6.16
CA SER A 25 0.63 -29.96 -7.25
C SER A 25 0.47 -31.50 -7.36
N SER A 26 -0.75 -31.95 -7.71
CA SER A 26 -1.04 -32.49 -9.05
C SER A 26 -2.46 -33.07 -9.22
N HIS A 27 -2.91 -32.91 -10.46
CA HIS A 27 -4.07 -33.43 -11.18
C HIS A 27 -4.01 -34.97 -11.36
N GLU A 28 -5.13 -35.70 -11.20
CA GLU A 28 -5.70 -36.60 -12.24
C GLU A 28 -6.87 -37.50 -11.79
N PHE A 29 -7.72 -37.73 -12.81
CA PHE A 29 -8.88 -38.60 -13.01
C PHE A 29 -8.88 -40.02 -12.41
N ARG A 30 -10.07 -40.54 -12.08
CA ARG A 30 -10.33 -41.99 -11.92
C ARG A 30 -11.69 -42.46 -12.48
N ARG A 31 -11.57 -43.32 -13.50
CA ARG A 31 -12.41 -44.36 -14.14
C ARG A 31 -13.86 -44.67 -13.67
N LYS A 32 -14.77 -44.66 -14.67
CA LYS A 32 -15.84 -45.61 -15.11
C LYS A 32 -15.80 -47.05 -14.52
N GLU A 33 -16.86 -47.87 -14.36
CA GLU A 33 -18.11 -48.19 -15.13
C GLU A 33 -18.99 -49.27 -14.34
N PRO A 34 -19.98 -50.05 -14.86
CA PRO A 34 -21.41 -49.74 -15.13
C PRO A 34 -22.45 -50.84 -14.66
N HIS A 35 -23.75 -50.63 -14.99
CA HIS A 35 -24.80 -51.62 -15.44
C HIS A 35 -26.14 -51.68 -14.66
N GLY A 36 -27.27 -51.67 -15.42
CA GLY A 36 -28.52 -52.37 -15.07
C GLY A 36 -29.86 -51.67 -15.45
N ARG A 37 -30.54 -52.13 -16.52
CA ARG A 37 -31.93 -51.79 -16.96
C ARG A 37 -32.97 -52.45 -15.99
N THR A 38 -34.28 -52.13 -15.87
CA THR A 38 -35.36 -51.84 -16.85
C THR A 38 -36.68 -51.48 -16.11
N LYS A 39 -37.57 -50.74 -16.79
CA LYS A 39 -39.07 -50.78 -16.80
C LYS A 39 -39.97 -50.07 -15.75
N ASP A 40 -40.82 -49.21 -16.34
CA ASP A 40 -42.25 -48.89 -16.11
C ASP A 40 -42.76 -48.24 -14.80
N SER A 41 -43.33 -47.05 -15.01
CA SER A 41 -44.64 -46.57 -14.52
C SER A 41 -44.77 -45.80 -13.20
N MET A 42 -45.26 -44.57 -13.41
CA MET A 42 -46.27 -43.80 -12.67
C MET A 42 -45.84 -42.82 -11.56
N SER A 43 -46.29 -41.59 -11.81
CA SER A 43 -46.21 -40.36 -11.04
C SER A 43 -46.84 -40.46 -9.65
N THR A 44 -46.21 -39.80 -8.68
CA THR A 44 -46.93 -39.17 -7.56
C THR A 44 -46.23 -37.85 -7.27
N VAL A 45 -46.90 -36.76 -7.60
CA VAL A 45 -46.54 -35.40 -7.17
C VAL A 45 -46.89 -35.28 -5.69
N SER A 46 -45.90 -35.04 -4.86
CA SER A 46 -46.12 -34.50 -3.51
C SER A 46 -45.63 -33.05 -3.51
N TYR A 47 -46.58 -32.11 -3.49
CA TYR A 47 -46.30 -30.72 -3.15
C TYR A 47 -45.91 -30.67 -1.67
N VAL A 48 -44.66 -30.31 -1.40
CA VAL A 48 -44.29 -29.63 -0.16
C VAL A 48 -43.45 -28.42 -0.56
N ASP A 49 -44.05 -27.25 -0.36
CA ASP A 49 -43.43 -25.94 -0.49
C ASP A 49 -42.65 -25.70 0.81
N GLU A 50 -41.34 -25.90 0.78
CA GLU A 50 -40.44 -25.38 1.81
C GLU A 50 -39.70 -24.18 1.21
N PRO A 51 -39.76 -22.99 1.85
CA PRO A 51 -39.09 -21.81 1.34
C PRO A 51 -37.57 -21.96 1.51
N CYS A 52 -36.90 -22.35 0.43
CA CYS A 52 -35.45 -22.22 0.31
C CYS A 52 -35.09 -20.74 0.43
N GLN A 53 -34.21 -20.42 1.38
CA GLN A 53 -33.62 -19.10 1.55
C GLN A 53 -33.02 -18.62 0.22
N PRO A 54 -33.04 -17.30 -0.09
CA PRO A 54 -32.31 -16.80 -1.24
C PRO A 54 -30.82 -17.01 -0.96
N GLU A 55 -30.29 -18.10 -1.52
CA GLU A 55 -28.87 -18.40 -1.58
C GLU A 55 -28.18 -17.18 -2.22
N ASP A 56 -27.26 -16.61 -1.45
CA ASP A 56 -26.45 -15.44 -1.75
C ASP A 56 -25.97 -15.49 -3.21
N ALA A 57 -26.58 -14.67 -4.06
CA ALA A 57 -26.21 -14.53 -5.45
C ALA A 57 -24.80 -13.93 -5.48
N SER A 58 -23.80 -14.81 -5.43
CA SER A 58 -22.39 -14.48 -5.63
C SER A 58 -22.32 -13.61 -6.89
N ARG A 59 -22.15 -12.31 -6.65
CA ARG A 59 -21.86 -11.33 -7.69
C ARG A 59 -20.54 -11.78 -8.27
N LEU A 60 -20.60 -12.59 -9.32
CA LEU A 60 -19.45 -12.90 -10.15
C LEU A 60 -18.83 -11.54 -10.48
N THR A 61 -17.69 -11.26 -9.86
CA THR A 61 -16.87 -10.10 -10.20
C THR A 61 -16.50 -10.31 -11.64
N VAL A 62 -17.27 -9.69 -12.53
CA VAL A 62 -17.01 -9.64 -13.96
C VAL A 62 -15.61 -9.07 -14.09
N HIS A 63 -14.67 -9.92 -14.46
CA HIS A 63 -13.31 -9.51 -14.75
C HIS A 63 -13.37 -8.74 -16.07
N MET A 64 -13.63 -7.44 -15.97
CA MET A 64 -13.69 -6.55 -17.13
C MET A 64 -12.32 -6.54 -17.80
N GLU A 65 -12.29 -6.71 -19.12
CA GLU A 65 -11.05 -6.56 -19.88
C GLU A 65 -10.49 -5.14 -19.71
N ASN A 66 -9.19 -4.98 -19.97
CA ASN A 66 -8.56 -3.66 -20.00
C ASN A 66 -9.36 -2.75 -20.93
N THR A 67 -10.06 -1.77 -20.35
CA THR A 67 -10.65 -0.69 -21.13
C THR A 67 -9.47 0.03 -21.78
N TYR A 68 -9.34 -0.06 -23.11
CA TYR A 68 -8.21 0.49 -23.87
C TYR A 68 -8.26 2.02 -23.80
N GLN A 69 -7.87 2.57 -22.65
CA GLN A 69 -7.87 4.00 -22.35
C GLN A 69 -6.51 4.54 -22.77
N MET A 70 -6.51 5.42 -23.77
CA MET A 70 -5.28 5.98 -24.34
C MET A 70 -4.66 7.12 -23.50
N GLY A 71 -5.28 7.50 -22.38
CA GLY A 71 -4.81 8.59 -21.54
C GLY A 71 -5.39 8.57 -20.12
N PRO A 72 -4.86 9.44 -19.24
CA PRO A 72 -5.36 9.57 -17.88
C PRO A 72 -6.73 10.23 -17.84
N THR A 73 -7.63 9.73 -17.00
CA THR A 73 -8.95 10.36 -16.78
C THR A 73 -8.85 11.64 -15.96
N LYS A 74 -7.83 11.73 -15.10
CA LYS A 74 -7.57 12.87 -14.22
C LYS A 74 -6.09 13.23 -14.31
N HIS A 75 -5.80 14.50 -14.53
CA HIS A 75 -4.43 15.01 -14.49
C HIS A 75 -3.94 15.20 -13.06
N PHE A 76 -2.62 15.21 -12.89
CA PHE A 76 -1.99 15.47 -11.62
C PHE A 76 -2.26 16.91 -11.12
N PRO A 77 -2.92 17.10 -9.97
CA PRO A 77 -3.27 18.42 -9.46
C PRO A 77 -2.09 19.05 -8.71
N VAL A 78 -1.12 19.57 -9.47
CA VAL A 78 0.13 20.16 -8.95
C VAL A 78 -0.10 21.16 -7.81
N VAL A 79 -1.12 22.01 -7.92
CA VAL A 79 -1.43 23.04 -6.90
C VAL A 79 -1.86 22.39 -5.58
N ILE A 80 -2.76 21.41 -5.63
CA ILE A 80 -3.22 20.69 -4.43
C ILE A 80 -2.04 19.95 -3.78
N VAL A 81 -1.18 19.32 -4.59
CA VAL A 81 -0.02 18.63 -4.06
C VAL A 81 0.99 19.60 -3.45
N ASN A 82 1.22 20.77 -4.04
CA ASN A 82 2.07 21.80 -3.41
C ASN A 82 1.53 22.24 -2.03
N HIS A 83 0.21 22.33 -1.88
CA HIS A 83 -0.40 22.59 -0.56
C HIS A 83 -0.15 21.45 0.42
N ILE A 84 -0.38 20.19 0.00
CA ILE A 84 -0.05 19.00 0.80
C ILE A 84 1.42 19.03 1.25
N LEU A 85 2.35 19.30 0.33
CA LEU A 85 3.78 19.37 0.65
C LEU A 85 4.09 20.46 1.69
N LYS A 86 3.48 21.64 1.53
CA LYS A 86 3.62 22.75 2.48
C LYS A 86 3.08 22.37 3.85
N ASP A 87 1.89 21.80 3.91
CA ASP A 87 1.21 21.50 5.16
C ASP A 87 1.94 20.39 5.93
N VAL A 88 2.34 19.32 5.23
CA VAL A 88 3.13 18.24 5.84
C VAL A 88 4.48 18.76 6.33
N LEU A 89 5.26 19.46 5.49
CA LEU A 89 6.57 19.93 5.92
C LEU A 89 6.48 20.93 7.09
N THR A 90 5.49 21.83 7.07
CA THR A 90 5.27 22.77 8.18
C THR A 90 4.87 22.03 9.45
N THR A 91 3.90 21.11 9.38
CA THR A 91 3.41 20.38 10.56
C THR A 91 4.51 19.57 11.25
N TYR A 92 5.38 18.92 10.47
CA TYR A 92 6.42 18.05 11.03
C TYR A 92 7.71 18.78 11.41
N LEU A 93 8.04 19.92 10.81
CA LEU A 93 9.36 20.53 10.93
C LEU A 93 9.36 21.96 11.49
N GLN A 94 8.20 22.59 11.71
CA GLN A 94 8.13 23.98 12.18
C GLN A 94 8.81 24.18 13.53
N GLU A 95 8.61 23.25 14.47
CA GLU A 95 9.12 23.35 15.85
C GLU A 95 10.34 22.45 16.11
N GLU A 96 10.78 21.71 15.10
CA GLU A 96 11.88 20.74 15.22
C GLU A 96 13.26 21.39 15.02
N GLN A 97 14.25 20.91 15.79
CA GLN A 97 15.65 21.26 15.59
C GLN A 97 16.39 20.17 14.82
N TYR A 98 17.49 20.56 14.14
CA TYR A 98 18.27 19.60 13.39
C TYR A 98 19.00 18.62 14.32
N GLU A 99 18.54 17.38 14.34
CA GLU A 99 19.25 16.26 14.93
C GLU A 99 19.41 15.15 13.87
N PRO A 100 20.64 14.68 13.57
CA PRO A 100 20.88 13.77 12.45
C PRO A 100 20.07 12.46 12.46
N GLU A 101 19.92 11.83 13.62
CA GLU A 101 19.25 10.54 13.75
C GLU A 101 17.74 10.68 13.59
N LEU A 102 17.14 11.67 14.24
CA LEU A 102 15.75 12.08 14.12
C LEU A 102 15.43 12.50 12.70
N CYS A 103 16.24 13.36 12.08
CA CYS A 103 16.01 13.82 10.71
C CYS A 103 16.02 12.67 9.71
N ARG A 104 16.87 11.65 9.93
CA ARG A 104 16.90 10.43 9.10
C ARG A 104 15.59 9.65 9.18
N GLN A 105 15.00 9.55 10.38
CA GLN A 105 13.71 8.89 10.59
C GLN A 105 12.58 9.75 10.03
N MET A 106 12.59 11.04 10.34
CA MET A 106 11.59 12.02 9.89
C MET A 106 11.50 12.09 8.38
N THR A 107 12.64 12.05 7.67
CA THR A 107 12.67 12.04 6.19
C THR A 107 11.86 10.86 5.63
N LYS A 108 12.02 9.66 6.22
CA LYS A 108 11.25 8.46 5.81
C LYS A 108 9.77 8.64 6.11
N THR A 109 9.43 9.06 7.33
CA THR A 109 8.05 9.29 7.76
C THR A 109 7.36 10.31 6.87
N ILE A 110 7.96 11.48 6.67
CA ILE A 110 7.43 12.54 5.80
C ILE A 110 7.23 12.03 4.38
N SER A 111 8.17 11.25 3.83
CA SER A 111 8.03 10.70 2.47
C SER A 111 6.83 9.77 2.32
N GLU A 112 6.56 8.91 3.31
CA GLU A 112 5.40 8.02 3.28
C GLU A 112 4.09 8.78 3.53
N VAL A 113 4.09 9.79 4.42
CA VAL A 113 2.91 10.63 4.66
C VAL A 113 2.52 11.42 3.41
N ILE A 114 3.49 12.07 2.75
CA ILE A 114 3.26 12.76 1.47
C ILE A 114 2.71 11.79 0.44
N LYS A 115 3.34 10.62 0.30
CA LYS A 115 2.92 9.60 -0.67
C LYS A 115 1.49 9.12 -0.39
N ALA A 116 1.12 8.91 0.87
CA ALA A 116 -0.23 8.51 1.27
C ALA A 116 -1.25 9.60 0.92
N GLN A 117 -1.02 10.84 1.34
CA GLN A 117 -1.94 11.96 1.06
C GLN A 117 -2.10 12.24 -0.44
N VAL A 118 -1.03 12.13 -1.23
CA VAL A 118 -1.11 12.27 -2.69
C VAL A 118 -1.87 11.10 -3.32
N LYS A 119 -1.73 9.89 -2.78
CA LYS A 119 -2.48 8.71 -3.24
C LYS A 119 -3.98 8.83 -2.94
N ASP A 120 -4.35 9.49 -1.85
CA ASP A 120 -5.75 9.75 -1.46
C ASP A 120 -6.49 10.68 -2.43
N LEU A 121 -5.77 11.41 -3.28
CA LEU A 121 -6.36 12.17 -4.39
C LEU A 121 -6.95 11.26 -5.48
N MET A 122 -6.75 9.94 -5.38
CA MET A 122 -7.29 8.92 -6.28
C MET A 122 -7.05 9.26 -7.75
N ILE A 123 -5.78 9.43 -8.11
CA ILE A 123 -5.33 9.69 -9.47
C ILE A 123 -4.88 8.34 -10.06
N PRO A 124 -5.76 7.63 -10.79
CA PRO A 124 -5.44 6.31 -11.32
C PRO A 124 -4.40 6.42 -12.43
N ARG A 125 -3.66 5.34 -12.70
CA ARG A 125 -2.71 5.24 -13.83
C ARG A 125 -1.50 6.17 -13.73
N TYR A 126 -1.05 6.42 -12.51
CA TYR A 126 0.18 7.15 -12.25
C TYR A 126 1.08 6.40 -11.28
N LYS A 127 2.37 6.41 -11.56
CA LYS A 127 3.44 6.07 -10.61
C LYS A 127 3.87 7.33 -9.88
N LEU A 128 3.92 7.25 -8.54
CA LEU A 128 4.32 8.34 -7.67
C LEU A 128 5.75 8.10 -7.16
N ILE A 129 6.59 9.11 -7.27
CA ILE A 129 7.95 9.13 -6.72
C ILE A 129 8.03 10.32 -5.78
N VAL A 130 8.34 10.07 -4.51
CA VAL A 130 8.50 11.11 -3.50
C VAL A 130 9.95 11.11 -3.04
N ILE A 131 10.59 12.27 -3.13
CA ILE A 131 11.97 12.48 -2.68
C ILE A 131 11.96 13.62 -1.67
N VAL A 132 12.46 13.35 -0.47
CA VAL A 132 12.57 14.34 0.61
C VAL A 132 14.03 14.47 1.01
N HIS A 133 14.49 15.72 1.14
CA HIS A 133 15.80 16.07 1.64
C HIS A 133 15.63 16.93 2.89
N ILE A 134 16.32 16.58 3.97
CA ILE A 134 16.41 17.40 5.18
C ILE A 134 17.90 17.65 5.44
N GLY A 135 18.26 18.89 5.74
CA GLY A 135 19.65 19.25 6.03
C GLY A 135 19.77 20.40 7.02
N GLN A 136 20.93 20.53 7.63
CA GLN A 136 21.22 21.56 8.62
C GLN A 136 21.40 22.93 7.98
N LEU A 137 20.94 23.98 8.66
CA LEU A 137 21.10 25.37 8.23
C LEU A 137 22.31 26.03 8.92
N THR A 138 23.53 25.71 8.48
CA THR A 138 24.81 26.20 9.07
C THR A 138 25.61 27.11 8.12
N GLY A 139 24.93 27.86 7.26
CA GLY A 139 25.60 28.80 6.33
C GLY A 139 26.24 28.13 5.11
N GLN A 140 26.02 26.83 4.91
CA GLN A 140 26.41 26.12 3.69
C GLN A 140 25.31 26.20 2.63
N SER A 141 25.69 26.11 1.35
CA SER A 141 24.76 26.11 0.23
C SER A 141 24.64 24.73 -0.41
N ILE A 142 23.41 24.32 -0.72
CA ILE A 142 23.12 23.13 -1.53
C ILE A 142 22.35 23.54 -2.77
N LEU A 143 22.71 22.95 -3.91
CA LEU A 143 21.96 23.09 -5.16
C LEU A 143 21.43 21.71 -5.56
N ILE A 144 20.12 21.61 -5.75
CA ILE A 144 19.45 20.37 -6.15
C ILE A 144 18.82 20.62 -7.51
N GLY A 145 19.15 19.75 -8.47
CA GLY A 145 18.60 19.79 -9.83
C GLY A 145 18.15 18.41 -10.26
N SER A 146 17.01 18.36 -10.95
CA SER A 146 16.44 17.14 -11.53
C SER A 146 16.35 17.29 -13.04
N ARG A 147 16.76 16.26 -13.79
CA ARG A 147 16.59 16.18 -15.24
C ARG A 147 15.79 14.92 -15.56
N CYS A 148 14.73 15.07 -16.33
CA CYS A 148 13.80 13.98 -16.65
C CYS A 148 13.55 13.96 -18.16
N LEU A 149 13.43 12.75 -18.72
CA LEU A 149 12.84 12.53 -20.04
C LEU A 149 11.42 11.99 -19.79
N TRP A 150 10.40 12.77 -20.12
CA TRP A 150 9.02 12.50 -19.74
C TRP A 150 8.03 13.12 -20.73
N ASP A 151 6.77 12.71 -20.68
CA ASP A 151 5.71 13.26 -21.50
C ASP A 151 5.19 14.58 -20.91
N PRO A 152 5.37 15.73 -21.59
CA PRO A 152 4.95 17.04 -21.07
C PRO A 152 3.43 17.20 -20.89
N LYS A 153 2.62 16.29 -21.44
CA LYS A 153 1.16 16.34 -21.32
C LYS A 153 0.65 15.59 -20.09
N ASN A 154 1.27 14.47 -19.79
CA ASN A 154 0.77 13.51 -18.80
C ASN A 154 1.61 13.52 -17.53
N ASP A 155 2.92 13.66 -17.65
CA ASP A 155 3.85 13.65 -16.52
C ASP A 155 3.97 15.03 -15.90
N ALA A 156 4.18 15.06 -14.58
CA ALA A 156 4.23 16.30 -13.83
C ALA A 156 5.08 16.16 -12.57
N PHE A 157 5.38 17.30 -11.95
CA PHE A 157 6.04 17.35 -10.66
C PHE A 157 5.53 18.50 -9.80
N ALA A 158 5.71 18.35 -8.50
CA ALA A 158 5.43 19.36 -7.49
C ALA A 158 6.65 19.43 -6.55
N SER A 159 7.02 20.64 -6.13
CA SER A 159 8.15 20.84 -5.23
C SER A 159 7.87 21.93 -4.22
N PHE A 160 8.32 21.73 -2.99
CA PHE A 160 8.20 22.71 -1.92
C PHE A 160 9.45 22.73 -1.06
N VAL A 161 9.90 23.94 -0.74
CA VAL A 161 11.06 24.20 0.12
C VAL A 161 10.57 24.80 1.43
N PHE A 162 10.92 24.15 2.52
CA PHE A 162 10.69 24.59 3.89
C PHE A 162 12.02 24.99 4.55
N ARG A 163 11.99 26.02 5.40
CA ARG A 163 13.14 26.48 6.19
C ARG A 163 12.66 26.94 7.56
N ASN A 164 13.35 26.50 8.60
CA ASN A 164 13.19 27.03 9.96
C ASN A 164 14.51 27.64 10.45
N SER A 165 14.68 27.82 11.77
CA SER A 165 15.88 28.38 12.36
C SER A 165 17.11 27.46 12.33
N SER A 166 16.92 26.13 12.27
CA SER A 166 17.99 25.13 12.44
C SER A 166 18.23 24.24 11.21
N LEU A 167 17.22 24.05 10.35
CA LEU A 167 17.23 23.12 9.22
C LEU A 167 16.47 23.68 8.01
N PHE A 168 16.72 23.04 6.87
CA PHE A 168 15.92 23.16 5.66
C PHE A 168 15.37 21.80 5.27
N ALA A 169 14.25 21.81 4.56
CA ALA A 169 13.73 20.63 3.89
C ALA A 169 13.27 20.95 2.47
N LEU A 170 13.51 20.04 1.54
CA LEU A 170 13.00 20.06 0.18
C LEU A 170 12.21 18.77 -0.05
N ALA A 171 10.94 18.89 -0.43
CA ALA A 171 10.14 17.75 -0.88
C ALA A 171 9.83 17.90 -2.36
N ASN A 172 10.08 16.84 -3.13
CA ASN A 172 9.77 16.72 -4.54
C ASN A 172 8.83 15.52 -4.74
N VAL A 173 7.76 15.73 -5.50
CA VAL A 173 6.86 14.66 -5.93
C VAL A 173 6.87 14.66 -7.45
N TYR A 174 7.21 13.52 -8.03
CA TYR A 174 7.12 13.28 -9.46
C TYR A 174 5.98 12.30 -9.73
N THR A 175 5.23 12.58 -10.78
CA THR A 175 4.16 11.72 -11.26
C THR A 175 4.40 11.37 -12.70
N VAL A 176 4.53 10.07 -12.94
CA VAL A 176 4.75 9.51 -14.27
C VAL A 176 3.55 8.67 -14.64
N TYR A 177 2.94 8.96 -15.78
CA TYR A 177 1.81 8.24 -16.31
C TYR A 177 2.21 6.77 -16.56
N PHE A 178 1.31 5.87 -16.16
CA PHE A 178 1.52 4.44 -16.25
C PHE A 178 0.29 3.79 -16.85
N GLU A 179 0.48 3.18 -18.02
CA GLU A 179 -0.56 2.50 -18.79
C GLU A 179 -1.09 1.24 -18.11
#